data_AF-A0AAD3RU67-F1
#
_entry.id   AF-A0AAD3RU67-F1
#
_cell.length_a   1.000
_cell.length_b   1.000
_cell.length_c   1.000
_cell.angle_alpha   90.00
_cell.angle_beta   90.00
_cell.angle_gamma   90.00
#
_symmetry.space_group_name_H-M   'P 1'
#
loop_
_entity.id
_entity.type
_entity.pdbx_description
1 polymer ?
#
loop_
_entity_poly.entity_id
_entity_poly.type
_entity_poly.pdbx_seq_one_letter_code
_entity_poly.pdbx_strand_id
1 'polypeptide(L)'
;MLIETHKTRTEFHPPSSTLSHRAKRLTPQYWAKPWGRDDGIPAPSDAQPLGEMIFDAAKTGLVVKWLQTNEPLSIQVHPQRGAGRKHGWWMSPIPRPGALRL
;
A
#
# COMPACT_ATOMS: atom_id res chain seq x y z
N MET A 1 -10.57 16.33 39.95
CA MET A 1 -11.85 16.30 39.20
C MET A 1 -11.48 16.08 37.73
N LEU A 2 -11.65 14.85 37.23
CA LEU A 2 -11.26 14.44 35.87
C LEU A 2 -12.56 14.33 35.06
N ILE A 3 -12.72 15.15 34.01
CA ILE A 3 -13.90 15.08 33.13
C ILE A 3 -13.55 14.14 31.98
N GLU A 4 -13.92 12.87 32.11
CA GLU A 4 -13.90 11.92 31.00
C GLU A 4 -15.06 12.23 30.06
N THR A 5 -14.76 12.78 28.88
CA THR A 5 -15.74 12.92 27.80
C THR A 5 -15.78 11.64 27.00
N HIS A 6 -16.62 10.69 27.44
CA HIS A 6 -16.98 9.53 26.63
C HIS A 6 -17.85 10.00 25.45
N LYS A 7 -17.22 10.30 24.31
CA LYS A 7 -17.95 10.40 23.04
C LYS A 7 -18.37 9.00 22.64
N THR A 8 -19.67 8.73 22.74
CA THR A 8 -20.31 7.50 22.28
C THR A 8 -19.92 7.26 20.81
N ARG A 9 -19.21 6.15 20.55
CA ARG A 9 -18.91 5.69 19.20
C ARG A 9 -20.23 5.30 18.55
N THR A 10 -20.79 6.17 17.71
CA THR A 10 -21.91 5.82 16.85
C THR A 10 -21.45 4.65 15.98
N GLU A 11 -22.00 3.46 16.25
CA GLU A 11 -21.73 2.28 15.45
C GLU A 11 -22.20 2.55 14.03
N PHE A 12 -21.24 2.57 13.10
CA PHE A 12 -21.53 2.72 11.69
C PHE A 12 -22.25 1.45 11.24
N HIS A 13 -23.58 1.48 11.16
CA HIS A 13 -24.36 0.45 10.51
C HIS A 13 -24.27 0.71 8.99
N PRO A 14 -23.49 -0.08 8.22
CA PRO A 14 -23.51 0.08 6.77
C PRO A 14 -24.92 -0.26 6.27
N PRO A 15 -25.49 0.51 5.33
CA PRO A 15 -26.71 0.09 4.67
C PRO A 15 -26.47 -1.28 4.02
N SER A 16 -27.39 -2.22 4.21
CA SER A 16 -27.40 -3.53 3.54
C SER A 16 -27.39 -3.31 2.03
N SER A 17 -26.19 -3.34 1.44
CA SER A 17 -26.02 -3.31 0.00
C SER A 17 -26.45 -4.66 -0.57
N THR A 18 -27.61 -4.70 -1.21
CA THR A 18 -28.07 -5.84 -2.03
C THR A 18 -27.32 -5.92 -3.37
N LEU A 19 -26.34 -5.05 -3.61
CA LEU A 19 -25.43 -5.23 -4.73
C LEU A 19 -24.52 -6.41 -4.40
N SER A 20 -24.65 -7.48 -5.18
CA SER A 20 -23.63 -8.53 -5.24
C SER A 20 -22.34 -7.90 -5.76
N HIS A 21 -21.57 -7.26 -4.87
CA HIS A 21 -20.25 -6.74 -5.17
C HIS A 21 -19.32 -7.93 -5.34
N ARG A 22 -19.31 -8.51 -6.55
CA ARG A 22 -18.38 -9.58 -6.89
C ARG A 22 -16.98 -8.96 -6.95
N ALA A 23 -16.19 -9.19 -5.90
CA ALA A 23 -14.79 -8.80 -5.89
C ALA A 23 -14.06 -9.44 -7.09
N LYS A 24 -13.39 -8.61 -7.89
CA LYS A 24 -12.52 -9.08 -8.98
C LYS A 24 -11.09 -9.14 -8.46
N ARG A 25 -10.49 -10.32 -8.51
CA ARG A 25 -9.05 -10.47 -8.25
C ARG A 25 -8.26 -9.78 -9.36
N LEU A 26 -7.31 -8.94 -8.97
CA LEU A 26 -6.37 -8.31 -9.89
C LEU A 26 -5.16 -9.23 -10.10
N THR A 27 -4.67 -9.28 -11.34
CA THR A 27 -3.42 -9.97 -11.66
C THR A 27 -2.27 -9.04 -11.31
N PRO A 28 -1.34 -9.46 -10.43
CA PRO A 28 -0.19 -8.65 -10.09
C PRO A 28 0.85 -8.63 -11.21
N GLN A 29 1.58 -7.53 -11.31
CA GLN A 29 2.84 -7.44 -12.05
C GLN A 29 3.99 -7.44 -11.03
N TYR A 30 5.05 -8.18 -11.31
CA TYR A 30 6.21 -8.30 -10.42
C TYR A 30 7.44 -7.65 -11.04
N TRP A 31 8.13 -6.82 -10.27
CA TRP A 31 9.25 -6.03 -10.76
C TRP A 31 10.45 -6.23 -9.85
N ALA A 32 11.51 -6.81 -10.43
CA ALA A 32 12.81 -6.90 -9.78
C ALA A 32 13.41 -5.49 -9.60
N LYS A 33 14.07 -5.26 -8.48
CA LYS A 33 14.76 -3.99 -8.18
C LYS A 33 16.07 -4.27 -7.45
N PRO A 34 17.15 -3.49 -7.68
CA PRO A 34 18.41 -3.68 -6.95
C PRO A 34 18.27 -3.65 -5.43
N TRP A 35 17.31 -2.88 -4.91
CA TRP A 35 17.00 -2.75 -3.49
C TRP A 35 15.95 -3.76 -2.98
N GLY A 36 15.51 -4.70 -3.82
CA GLY A 36 14.46 -5.69 -3.51
C GLY A 36 14.89 -6.77 -2.51
N ARG A 37 13.99 -7.72 -2.24
CA ARG A 37 14.24 -8.86 -1.33
C ARG A 37 14.07 -10.21 -2.02
N ASP A 38 14.99 -11.14 -1.78
CA ASP A 38 14.86 -12.56 -2.19
C ASP A 38 14.10 -13.40 -1.16
N ASP A 39 14.12 -13.00 0.11
CA ASP A 39 13.51 -13.69 1.26
C ASP A 39 12.13 -13.10 1.63
N GLY A 40 11.48 -12.46 0.65
CA GLY A 40 10.23 -11.72 0.81
C GLY A 40 8.97 -12.55 0.56
N ILE A 41 7.96 -11.90 -0.02
CA ILE A 41 6.75 -12.62 -0.46
C ILE A 41 7.09 -13.43 -1.73
N PRO A 42 6.37 -14.53 -1.99
CA PRO A 42 6.60 -15.32 -3.19
C PRO A 42 6.39 -14.50 -4.47
N ALA A 43 7.36 -14.59 -5.39
CA ALA A 43 7.34 -14.01 -6.73
C ALA A 43 7.98 -14.98 -7.73
N PRO A 44 7.68 -14.83 -9.03
CA PRO A 44 8.41 -15.50 -10.11
C PRO A 44 9.93 -15.30 -9.99
N SER A 45 10.70 -16.31 -10.38
CA SER A 45 12.18 -16.30 -10.23
C SER A 45 12.86 -15.18 -11.02
N ASP A 46 12.31 -14.80 -12.17
CA ASP A 46 12.79 -13.71 -13.03
C ASP A 46 12.46 -12.31 -12.48
N ALA A 47 11.62 -12.24 -11.44
CA ALA A 47 11.30 -11.01 -10.74
C ALA A 47 12.09 -10.83 -9.43
N GLN A 48 13.10 -11.68 -9.17
CA GLN A 48 13.96 -11.58 -8.01
C GLN A 48 15.24 -10.77 -8.28
N PRO A 49 15.76 -9.99 -7.31
CA PRO A 49 15.17 -9.70 -6.01
C PRO A 49 13.92 -8.82 -6.13
N LEU A 50 12.82 -9.25 -5.49
CA LEU A 50 11.52 -8.59 -5.64
C LEU A 50 11.50 -7.22 -4.95
N GLY A 51 11.30 -6.16 -5.74
CA GLY A 51 11.12 -4.81 -5.20
C GLY A 51 9.66 -4.38 -5.14
N GLU A 52 8.93 -4.60 -6.24
CA GLU A 52 7.53 -4.18 -6.34
C GLU A 52 6.62 -5.30 -6.84
N MET A 53 5.47 -5.46 -6.18
CA MET A 53 4.32 -6.18 -6.72
C MET A 53 3.18 -5.18 -6.91
N ILE A 54 2.75 -5.00 -8.16
CA ILE A 54 1.86 -3.93 -8.59
C ILE A 54 0.51 -4.50 -8.98
N PHE A 55 -0.55 -3.94 -8.40
CA PHE A 55 -1.93 -4.20 -8.78
C PHE A 55 -2.52 -2.93 -9.41
N ASP A 56 -2.80 -3.01 -10.70
CA ASP A 56 -3.44 -1.92 -11.42
C ASP A 56 -4.97 -2.00 -11.25
N ALA A 57 -5.52 -1.02 -10.53
CA ALA A 57 -6.94 -0.81 -10.38
C ALA A 57 -7.39 0.43 -11.17
N ALA A 58 -6.93 0.60 -12.41
CA ALA A 58 -7.19 1.76 -13.28
C ALA A 58 -8.64 2.27 -13.25
N LYS A 59 -9.63 1.37 -13.17
CA LYS A 59 -11.05 1.72 -13.08
C LYS A 59 -11.42 2.57 -11.87
N THR A 60 -10.67 2.47 -10.77
CA THR A 60 -10.84 3.28 -9.55
C THR A 60 -9.83 4.42 -9.46
N GLY A 61 -8.92 4.54 -10.44
CA GLY A 61 -7.84 5.53 -10.44
C GLY A 61 -6.75 5.25 -9.41
N LEU A 62 -6.67 4.00 -8.90
CA LEU A 62 -5.68 3.59 -7.91
C LEU A 62 -4.68 2.59 -8.49
N VAL A 63 -3.45 2.70 -8.03
CA VAL A 63 -2.43 1.66 -8.18
C VAL A 63 -2.03 1.25 -6.78
N VAL A 64 -2.17 -0.04 -6.47
CA VAL A 64 -1.75 -0.60 -5.18
C VAL A 64 -0.42 -1.28 -5.40
N LYS A 65 0.56 -0.97 -4.55
CA LYS A 65 1.89 -1.57 -4.60
C LYS A 65 2.21 -2.22 -3.27
N TRP A 66 2.71 -3.44 -3.32
CA TRP A 66 3.46 -4.03 -2.22
C TRP A 66 4.93 -3.80 -2.49
N LEU A 67 5.63 -3.19 -1.53
CA LEU A 67 7.04 -2.84 -1.64
C LEU A 67 7.83 -3.63 -0.60
N GLN A 68 8.91 -4.27 -1.04
CA GLN A 68 9.83 -4.97 -0.16
C GLN A 68 11.23 -4.43 -0.40
N THR A 69 11.87 -3.97 0.66
CA THR A 69 13.17 -3.32 0.56
C THR A 69 14.20 -4.00 1.45
N ASN A 70 15.37 -4.29 0.88
CA ASN A 70 16.56 -4.67 1.64
C ASN A 70 17.43 -3.48 2.01
N GLU A 71 17.30 -2.38 1.26
CA GLU A 71 18.08 -1.15 1.38
C GLU A 71 17.17 0.09 1.48
N PRO A 72 17.68 1.22 2.00
CA PRO A 72 16.96 2.49 1.93
C PRO A 72 16.64 2.91 0.49
N LEU A 73 15.44 3.42 0.25
CA LEU A 73 15.07 3.99 -1.05
C LEU A 73 15.65 5.40 -1.21
N SER A 74 15.84 5.82 -2.46
CA SER A 74 16.15 7.22 -2.78
C SER A 74 15.09 8.17 -2.22
N ILE A 75 15.50 9.36 -1.81
CA ILE A 75 14.57 10.46 -1.49
C ILE A 75 13.83 10.85 -2.78
N GLN A 76 12.50 10.87 -2.73
CA GLN A 76 11.64 11.16 -3.88
C GLN A 76 10.53 12.13 -3.52
N VAL A 77 10.12 12.95 -4.49
CA VAL A 77 8.99 13.86 -4.38
C VAL A 77 8.02 13.62 -5.54
N HIS A 78 6.73 13.64 -5.25
CA HIS A 78 5.69 13.61 -6.28
C HIS A 78 5.16 15.02 -6.56
N PRO A 79 4.94 15.41 -7.82
CA PRO A 79 4.34 16.70 -8.16
C PRO A 79 2.97 16.85 -7.51
N GLN A 80 2.74 17.99 -6.87
CA GLN A 80 1.45 18.29 -6.22
C GLN A 80 0.41 18.87 -7.21
N ARG A 81 0.85 19.45 -8.32
CA ARG A 81 0.00 20.14 -9.32
C ARG A 81 0.45 19.80 -10.75
N GLY A 82 -0.45 20.02 -11.71
CA GLY A 82 -0.19 19.81 -13.13
C GLY A 82 -0.35 18.36 -13.60
N ALA A 83 -0.02 18.12 -14.86
CA ALA A 83 0.03 16.78 -15.44
C ALA A 83 1.04 15.92 -14.66
N GLY A 84 0.65 14.70 -14.28
CA GLY A 84 1.49 13.80 -13.49
C GLY A 84 1.39 13.97 -11.97
N ARG A 85 0.42 14.76 -11.47
CA ARG A 85 0.08 14.80 -10.04
C ARG A 85 -0.22 13.40 -9.52
N LYS A 86 0.36 13.04 -8.38
CA LYS A 86 0.10 11.76 -7.69
C LYS A 86 -0.09 12.01 -6.19
N HIS A 87 -1.05 11.32 -5.60
CA HIS A 87 -1.13 11.18 -4.14
C HIS A 87 -0.70 9.77 -3.77
N GLY A 88 0.03 9.65 -2.66
CA GLY A 88 0.48 8.39 -2.13
C GLY A 88 0.10 8.29 -0.66
N TRP A 89 -0.28 7.09 -0.25
CA TRP A 89 -0.47 6.72 1.14
C TRP A 89 0.31 5.46 1.40
N TRP A 90 0.84 5.32 2.61
CA TRP A 90 1.68 4.21 3.01
C TRP A 90 1.08 3.51 4.21
N MET A 91 1.04 2.18 4.14
CA MET A 91 0.82 1.31 5.27
C MET A 91 2.10 0.48 5.44
N SER A 92 2.67 0.47 6.64
CA SER A 92 3.84 -0.35 6.98
C SER A 92 3.38 -1.53 7.85
N PRO A 93 3.15 -2.72 7.28
CA PRO A 93 2.62 -3.85 8.04
C PRO A 93 3.69 -4.52 8.91
N ILE A 94 4.97 -4.50 8.49
CA ILE A 94 6.08 -5.16 9.19
C ILE A 94 7.32 -4.26 9.12
N PRO A 95 7.37 -3.17 9.90
CA PRO A 95 8.56 -2.34 9.98
C PRO A 95 9.70 -3.12 10.66
N ARG A 96 10.92 -3.06 10.12
CA ARG A 96 12.09 -3.50 10.90
C ARG A 96 12.19 -2.64 12.17
N PRO A 97 12.69 -3.17 13.29
CA PRO A 97 12.98 -2.35 14.46
C PRO A 97 13.83 -1.13 14.07
N GLY A 98 13.35 0.08 14.39
CA GLY A 98 14.02 1.34 14.04
C GLY A 98 13.69 1.95 12.66
N ALA A 99 12.86 1.29 11.83
CA ALA A 99 12.54 1.76 10.47
C ALA A 99 11.70 3.04 10.38
N LEU A 100 11.11 3.50 11.50
CA LEU A 100 10.29 4.71 11.59
C LEU A 100 10.93 5.76 12.53
N ARG A 101 12.26 5.88 12.54
CA ARG A 101 12.91 7.05 13.13
C ARG A 101 12.96 8.15 12.08
N LEU A 102 11.97 9.04 12.14
CA LEU A 102 12.01 10.37 11.52
C LEU A 102 12.52 11.39 12.54
#